data_AF-G2XAZ1-F1
#
_entry.id   AF-G2XAZ1-F1
#
_cell.length_a   1.000
_cell.length_b   1.000
_cell.length_c   1.000
_cell.angle_alpha   90.00
_cell.angle_beta   90.00
_cell.angle_gamma   90.00
#
_symmetry.space_group_name_H-M   'P 1'
#
loop_
_entity.id
_entity.type
_entity.pdbx_description
1 polymer ?
#
loop_
_entity_poly.entity_id
_entity_poly.type
_entity_poly.pdbx_seq_one_letter_code
_entity_poly.pdbx_strand_id
1 'polypeptide(L)'
;MRSHDASKKQLSALGNPSSGSLFHNFSTQSLNHRENQKSNSMPTKTRFALAATFLLSGQPCATAQRNESLEDCPFPIRHLAENRSWNTTGTIAIPPLDNGDEDWFVSTTLTDIRRTNVYFDGWPTAQDLAVFLSVPQSFVGTETGNATRVCGYTMPGQNATSVGDASSEDSCSGVLSEECIEEALKTPMPPSDGSCPELDLGDKCDVSTGFRTSNPVQLNPSVCVLDNLPHTDVPNGYRSFAGFPGWRIMPPDEEENEFDVYDLRVQQTVPMLFTVQSGSQQKVYLVCLAPNKVVDGSREPQAEFPPSDAGVVWRGSGLAFAATFMAAAMQFCQQGTYDRVRAATKPLRGQP
;
A
#
# COMPACT_ATOMS: atom_id res chain seq x y z
N MET A 1 28.46 1.85 -55.04
CA MET A 1 27.55 1.02 -55.86
C MET A 1 26.11 1.37 -55.46
N ARG A 2 25.34 1.98 -56.38
CA ARG A 2 23.86 2.19 -56.44
C ARG A 2 23.16 2.77 -55.18
N SER A 3 22.64 4.00 -55.16
CA SER A 3 21.62 4.70 -55.98
C SER A 3 20.16 4.33 -55.68
N HIS A 4 19.32 5.39 -55.66
CA HIS A 4 17.86 5.54 -55.54
C HIS A 4 17.34 5.73 -54.10
N ASP A 5 16.87 6.89 -53.65
CA ASP A 5 16.16 8.05 -54.24
C ASP A 5 14.66 7.87 -54.50
N ALA A 6 13.91 8.78 -53.83
CA ALA A 6 12.61 9.37 -54.10
C ALA A 6 11.28 8.55 -54.09
N SER A 7 10.35 9.04 -53.24
CA SER A 7 9.13 9.79 -53.64
C SER A 7 7.76 9.27 -53.16
N LYS A 8 7.10 10.13 -52.36
CA LYS A 8 5.69 10.57 -52.37
C LYS A 8 4.59 9.62 -52.89
N LYS A 9 3.53 9.47 -52.07
CA LYS A 9 2.15 9.79 -52.51
C LYS A 9 1.18 10.00 -51.33
N GLN A 10 0.50 11.15 -51.35
CA GLN A 10 -0.78 11.41 -50.71
C GLN A 10 -1.88 10.55 -51.35
N LEU A 11 -2.88 10.17 -50.57
CA LEU A 11 -4.27 10.10 -51.04
C LEU A 11 -5.23 10.39 -49.89
N SER A 12 -6.11 11.34 -50.19
CA SER A 12 -7.16 11.90 -49.37
C SER A 12 -8.52 11.31 -49.76
N ALA A 13 -9.43 11.36 -48.78
CA ALA A 13 -10.88 11.59 -48.90
C ALA A 13 -11.83 10.44 -49.30
N LEU A 14 -12.89 10.34 -48.49
CA LEU A 14 -14.32 10.10 -48.75
C LEU A 14 -14.86 9.26 -47.58
N GLY A 15 -15.93 9.57 -46.85
CA GLY A 15 -16.98 10.56 -46.94
C GLY A 15 -18.06 10.17 -45.92
N ASN A 16 -18.57 11.16 -45.20
CA ASN A 16 -19.72 11.23 -44.28
C ASN A 16 -21.05 10.67 -44.89
N PRO A 17 -22.26 10.72 -44.24
CA PRO A 17 -22.66 11.16 -42.89
C PRO A 17 -23.85 10.38 -42.23
N SER A 18 -24.23 10.85 -41.02
CA SER A 18 -25.60 11.06 -40.50
C SER A 18 -26.55 9.88 -40.22
N SER A 19 -27.01 9.82 -38.96
CA SER A 19 -28.44 9.73 -38.63
C SER A 19 -28.69 10.25 -37.21
N GLY A 20 -29.31 11.42 -37.13
CA GLY A 20 -29.95 11.91 -35.92
C GLY A 20 -31.35 11.30 -35.75
N SER A 21 -31.82 11.23 -34.51
CA SER A 21 -33.21 10.99 -34.17
C SER A 21 -33.52 11.65 -32.83
N LEU A 22 -34.03 12.87 -32.90
CA LEU A 22 -34.98 13.42 -31.92
C LEU A 22 -36.20 12.50 -31.84
N PHE A 23 -36.75 12.24 -30.65
CA PHE A 23 -38.16 12.51 -30.33
C PHE A 23 -38.57 12.06 -28.92
N HIS A 24 -39.39 12.94 -28.32
CA HIS A 24 -40.45 12.74 -27.32
C HIS A 24 -40.14 12.45 -25.84
N ASN A 25 -40.20 13.54 -25.07
CA ASN A 25 -41.08 13.74 -23.90
C ASN A 25 -42.09 12.61 -23.64
N PHE A 26 -42.06 12.05 -22.42
CA PHE A 26 -43.28 11.71 -21.69
C PHE A 26 -43.13 12.06 -20.21
N SER A 27 -44.06 12.89 -19.76
CA SER A 27 -44.37 13.26 -18.38
C SER A 27 -45.63 12.51 -17.97
N THR A 28 -45.61 11.82 -16.84
CA THR A 28 -46.78 11.42 -16.03
C THR A 28 -46.27 11.19 -14.61
N GLN A 29 -46.38 12.18 -13.71
CA GLN A 29 -47.45 12.27 -12.70
C GLN A 29 -47.80 10.96 -11.96
N SER A 30 -47.46 10.97 -10.67
CA SER A 30 -48.37 10.74 -9.53
C SER A 30 -49.24 9.48 -9.55
N LEU A 31 -48.95 8.57 -8.62
CA LEU A 31 -49.99 7.88 -7.85
C LEU A 31 -49.56 7.73 -6.39
N ASN A 32 -50.12 8.61 -5.56
CA ASN A 32 -50.25 8.43 -4.14
C ASN A 32 -51.02 7.12 -3.86
N HIS A 33 -50.45 6.21 -3.06
CA HIS A 33 -51.26 5.28 -2.30
C HIS A 33 -50.90 5.38 -0.82
N ARG A 34 -51.87 5.88 -0.07
CA ARG A 34 -51.87 6.10 1.36
C ARG A 34 -52.85 5.08 1.93
N GLU A 35 -52.35 4.05 2.59
CA GLU A 35 -53.17 3.23 3.48
C GLU A 35 -52.58 3.27 4.89
N ASN A 36 -53.32 3.97 5.75
CA ASN A 36 -53.21 3.89 7.19
C ASN A 36 -53.89 2.59 7.65
N GLN A 37 -53.21 1.74 8.42
CA GLN A 37 -53.89 0.98 9.46
C GLN A 37 -53.16 1.04 10.78
N LYS A 38 -53.99 1.19 11.81
CA LYS A 38 -53.71 1.62 13.16
C LYS A 38 -53.59 0.39 14.05
N SER A 39 -52.54 0.38 14.87
CA SER A 39 -52.40 -0.21 16.21
C SER A 39 -53.56 -1.08 16.74
N ASN A 40 -53.23 -2.28 17.23
CA ASN A 40 -53.79 -2.82 18.47
C ASN A 40 -52.82 -3.79 19.17
N SER A 41 -52.95 -3.80 20.49
CA SER A 41 -52.02 -4.19 21.55
C SER A 41 -51.85 -5.70 21.80
N MET A 42 -50.67 -6.07 22.34
CA MET A 42 -50.37 -7.23 23.22
C MET A 42 -51.30 -7.27 24.47
N PRO A 43 -51.46 -8.38 25.26
CA PRO A 43 -50.41 -9.30 25.81
C PRO A 43 -50.82 -10.81 25.85
N THR A 44 -49.98 -11.81 26.12
CA THR A 44 -49.50 -12.22 27.46
C THR A 44 -48.65 -13.50 27.37
N LYS A 45 -47.49 -13.52 28.05
CA LYS A 45 -46.69 -14.62 28.64
C LYS A 45 -46.95 -16.08 28.19
N THR A 46 -45.91 -16.76 27.70
CA THR A 46 -45.55 -18.12 28.15
C THR A 46 -44.03 -18.31 28.02
N ARG A 47 -43.39 -18.77 29.09
CA ARG A 47 -41.97 -19.14 29.17
C ARG A 47 -41.81 -20.58 28.69
N PHE A 48 -40.83 -20.85 27.82
CA PHE A 48 -40.12 -22.12 27.81
C PHE A 48 -38.65 -21.86 27.46
N ALA A 49 -37.76 -22.33 28.32
CA ALA A 49 -36.33 -22.35 28.12
C ALA A 49 -35.95 -23.61 27.34
N LEU A 50 -35.04 -23.47 26.38
CA LEU A 50 -34.13 -24.52 25.96
C LEU A 50 -32.89 -23.84 25.35
N ALA A 51 -31.77 -23.99 26.07
CA ALA A 51 -30.45 -23.65 25.59
C ALA A 51 -30.07 -24.63 24.47
N ALA A 52 -29.54 -24.11 23.37
CA ALA A 52 -28.75 -24.85 22.41
C ALA A 52 -27.61 -23.94 21.94
N THR A 53 -26.49 -24.05 22.64
CA THR A 53 -25.19 -23.52 22.26
C THR A 53 -24.71 -24.31 21.03
N PHE A 54 -24.86 -23.74 19.83
CA PHE A 54 -24.08 -24.15 18.68
C PHE A 54 -22.92 -23.16 18.52
N LEU A 55 -21.78 -23.55 19.09
CA LEU A 55 -20.47 -23.06 18.65
C LEU A 55 -20.22 -23.65 17.26
N LEU A 56 -20.65 -22.95 16.22
CA LEU A 56 -20.08 -23.12 14.90
C LEU A 56 -18.99 -22.07 14.76
N SER A 57 -17.76 -22.56 14.70
CA SER A 57 -16.55 -21.86 14.27
C SER A 57 -16.85 -20.96 13.07
N GLY A 58 -17.00 -19.66 13.33
CA GLY A 58 -16.99 -18.65 12.29
C GLY A 58 -15.56 -18.50 11.77
N GLN A 59 -15.18 -19.32 10.81
CA GLN A 59 -14.16 -18.90 9.85
C GLN A 59 -14.83 -17.83 8.97
N PRO A 60 -14.37 -16.57 8.95
CA PRO A 60 -14.75 -15.69 7.87
C PRO A 60 -14.06 -16.22 6.62
N CYS A 61 -14.77 -17.05 5.85
CA CYS A 61 -14.41 -17.27 4.46
C CYS A 61 -14.46 -15.90 3.78
N ALA A 62 -13.32 -15.44 3.27
CA ALA A 62 -13.30 -14.36 2.30
C ALA A 62 -14.21 -14.76 1.14
N THR A 63 -15.43 -14.23 1.10
CA THR A 63 -16.32 -14.43 -0.02
C THR A 63 -15.80 -13.57 -1.17
N ALA A 64 -15.09 -14.18 -2.11
CA ALA A 64 -14.92 -13.59 -3.43
C ALA A 64 -16.32 -13.46 -4.08
N GLN A 65 -16.92 -12.27 -4.04
CA GLN A 65 -18.24 -12.03 -4.62
C GLN A 65 -18.15 -11.61 -6.09
N ARG A 66 -18.08 -12.59 -7.01
CA ARG A 66 -18.92 -12.72 -8.22
C ARG A 66 -18.39 -13.86 -9.10
N ASN A 67 -19.29 -14.38 -9.94
CA ASN A 67 -19.13 -15.39 -10.99
C ASN A 67 -18.13 -14.99 -12.12
N GLU A 68 -17.11 -14.19 -11.83
CA GLU A 68 -15.97 -14.05 -12.72
C GLU A 68 -15.02 -15.21 -12.46
N SER A 69 -14.34 -15.69 -13.50
CA SER A 69 -13.34 -16.73 -13.26
C SER A 69 -12.30 -16.14 -12.31
N LEU A 70 -11.97 -16.83 -11.22
CA LEU A 70 -10.89 -16.41 -10.33
C LEU A 70 -9.60 -16.17 -11.10
N GLU A 71 -9.43 -16.77 -12.29
CA GLU A 71 -8.27 -16.61 -13.16
C GLU A 71 -8.05 -15.15 -13.59
N ASP A 72 -9.13 -14.37 -13.73
CA ASP A 72 -9.10 -12.97 -14.18
C ASP A 72 -8.82 -11.97 -13.04
N CYS A 73 -8.86 -12.42 -11.78
CA CYS A 73 -8.56 -11.58 -10.63
C CYS A 73 -7.05 -11.28 -10.52
N PRO A 74 -6.67 -10.10 -9.98
CA PRO A 74 -5.29 -9.82 -9.61
C PRO A 74 -4.68 -10.93 -8.73
N PHE A 75 -3.40 -11.22 -8.94
CA PHE A 75 -2.69 -12.32 -8.26
C PHE A 75 -2.88 -12.33 -6.73
N PRO A 76 -2.80 -11.20 -6.00
CA PRO A 76 -3.00 -11.22 -4.54
C PRO A 76 -4.40 -11.71 -4.10
N ILE A 77 -5.44 -11.43 -4.89
CA ILE A 77 -6.81 -11.89 -4.60
C ILE A 77 -6.93 -13.39 -4.86
N ARG A 78 -6.34 -13.87 -5.97
CA ARG A 78 -6.25 -15.30 -6.29
C ARG A 78 -5.52 -16.08 -5.20
N HIS A 79 -4.42 -15.52 -4.70
CA HIS A 79 -3.60 -16.12 -3.65
C HIS A 79 -4.42 -16.42 -2.40
N LEU A 80 -5.25 -15.47 -1.97
CA LEU A 80 -6.19 -15.67 -0.85
C LEU A 80 -7.31 -16.66 -1.17
N ALA A 81 -7.87 -16.60 -2.39
CA ALA A 81 -8.92 -17.54 -2.80
C ALA A 81 -8.42 -19.00 -2.82
N GLU A 82 -7.12 -19.22 -3.04
CA GLU A 82 -6.44 -20.50 -2.92
C GLU A 82 -6.13 -20.91 -1.45
N ASN A 83 -6.71 -20.22 -0.46
CA ASN A 83 -6.55 -20.46 0.97
C ASN A 83 -5.10 -20.37 1.46
N ARG A 84 -4.29 -19.51 0.84
CA ARG A 84 -2.97 -19.16 1.33
C ARG A 84 -3.08 -17.94 2.24
N SER A 85 -2.32 -17.94 3.32
CA SER A 85 -2.26 -16.83 4.28
C SER A 85 -1.05 -15.94 4.02
N TRP A 86 -1.07 -14.76 4.62
CA TRP A 86 0.07 -13.86 4.68
C TRP A 86 0.89 -14.13 5.94
N ASN A 87 2.18 -13.86 5.87
CA ASN A 87 3.05 -13.97 7.04
C ASN A 87 2.97 -12.70 7.88
N THR A 88 2.95 -11.55 7.22
CA THR A 88 2.86 -10.26 7.88
C THR A 88 2.03 -9.26 7.08
N THR A 89 1.48 -8.27 7.78
CA THR A 89 0.64 -7.22 7.20
C THR A 89 1.05 -5.85 7.73
N GLY A 90 0.61 -4.80 7.05
CA GLY A 90 0.67 -3.42 7.51
C GLY A 90 -0.60 -2.73 7.04
N THR A 91 -1.11 -1.76 7.81
CA THR A 91 -2.27 -0.97 7.40
C THR A 91 -2.14 0.46 7.90
N ILE A 92 -2.47 1.42 7.04
CA ILE A 92 -2.52 2.85 7.38
C ILE A 92 -3.78 3.48 6.80
N ALA A 93 -4.41 4.37 7.57
CA ALA A 93 -5.54 5.16 7.11
C ALA A 93 -5.05 6.37 6.30
N ILE A 94 -5.71 6.64 5.18
CA ILE A 94 -5.49 7.82 4.35
C ILE A 94 -6.80 8.63 4.30
N PRO A 95 -6.71 9.97 4.28
CA PRO A 95 -7.91 10.80 4.25
C PRO A 95 -8.69 10.57 2.96
N PRO A 96 -10.03 10.64 2.96
CA PRO A 96 -10.82 10.42 1.77
C PRO A 96 -10.57 11.49 0.70
N LEU A 97 -11.20 11.31 -0.47
CA LEU A 97 -11.37 12.40 -1.42
C LEU A 97 -12.23 13.53 -0.81
N ASP A 98 -12.18 14.72 -1.43
CA ASP A 98 -12.93 15.88 -0.94
C ASP A 98 -14.42 15.56 -0.78
N ASN A 99 -14.99 15.90 0.38
CA ASN A 99 -16.38 15.61 0.78
C ASN A 99 -16.70 14.12 1.06
N GLY A 100 -15.70 13.27 1.24
CA GLY A 100 -15.89 11.95 1.85
C GLY A 100 -15.89 12.03 3.38
N ASP A 101 -16.73 11.20 4.02
CA ASP A 101 -16.90 11.18 5.48
C ASP A 101 -16.07 10.08 6.18
N GLU A 102 -15.53 9.12 5.42
CA GLU A 102 -14.86 7.94 5.94
C GLU A 102 -13.48 7.77 5.30
N ASP A 103 -12.45 7.51 6.13
CA ASP A 103 -11.09 7.26 5.67
C ASP A 103 -11.00 6.06 4.73
N TRP A 104 -10.01 6.10 3.84
CA TRP A 104 -9.60 4.94 3.05
C TRP A 104 -8.41 4.27 3.74
N PHE A 105 -8.08 3.04 3.35
CA PHE A 105 -6.96 2.31 3.95
C PHE A 105 -6.01 1.78 2.89
N VAL A 106 -4.72 1.96 3.11
CA VAL A 106 -3.67 1.28 2.35
C VAL A 106 -3.15 0.15 3.20
N SER A 107 -3.08 -1.05 2.62
CA SER A 107 -2.53 -2.22 3.29
C SER A 107 -1.43 -2.85 2.46
N THR A 108 -0.37 -3.28 3.14
CA THR A 108 0.69 -4.12 2.58
C THR A 108 0.63 -5.50 3.19
N THR A 109 0.99 -6.52 2.43
CA THR A 109 1.10 -7.89 2.93
C THR A 109 2.36 -8.53 2.40
N LEU A 110 3.09 -9.25 3.24
CA LEU A 110 4.24 -10.04 2.84
C LEU A 110 3.91 -11.53 2.99
N THR A 111 4.17 -12.29 1.92
CA THR A 111 4.09 -13.74 1.94
C THR A 111 5.46 -14.33 1.68
N ASP A 112 5.95 -15.13 2.60
CA ASP A 112 7.19 -15.89 2.51
C ASP A 112 6.88 -17.32 2.05
N ILE A 113 7.49 -17.73 0.94
CA ILE A 113 7.20 -18.98 0.25
C ILE A 113 8.46 -19.83 0.31
N ARG A 114 8.37 -20.91 1.08
CA ARG A 114 9.41 -21.93 1.23
C ARG A 114 8.79 -23.28 0.96
N ARG A 115 9.19 -23.93 -0.12
CA ARG A 115 8.59 -25.20 -0.54
C ARG A 115 9.70 -26.13 -1.00
N THR A 116 9.81 -27.26 -0.32
CA THR A 116 10.77 -28.31 -0.66
C THR A 116 10.62 -28.71 -2.14
N ASN A 117 11.73 -28.70 -2.89
CA ASN A 117 11.80 -29.00 -4.32
C ASN A 117 11.04 -28.04 -5.26
N VAL A 118 10.67 -26.84 -4.80
CA VAL A 118 10.11 -25.80 -5.66
C VAL A 118 11.10 -24.65 -5.71
N TYR A 119 11.48 -24.24 -6.91
CA TYR A 119 12.40 -23.14 -7.12
C TYR A 119 11.71 -21.98 -7.85
N PHE A 120 11.96 -20.76 -7.38
CA PHE A 120 11.47 -19.52 -7.94
C PHE A 120 12.65 -18.81 -8.60
N ASP A 121 12.72 -18.85 -9.92
CA ASP A 121 13.84 -18.28 -10.69
C ASP A 121 15.23 -18.77 -10.22
N GLY A 122 15.31 -20.05 -9.84
CA GLY A 122 16.52 -20.70 -9.36
C GLY A 122 16.73 -20.65 -7.84
N TRP A 123 15.87 -19.96 -7.10
CA TRP A 123 15.97 -19.81 -5.63
C TRP A 123 15.00 -20.73 -4.88
N PRO A 124 15.38 -21.30 -3.73
CA PRO A 124 14.51 -22.19 -2.95
C PRO A 124 13.43 -21.43 -2.15
N THR A 125 13.54 -20.11 -2.06
CA THR A 125 12.60 -19.24 -1.36
C THR A 125 12.09 -18.12 -2.27
N ALA A 126 10.99 -17.49 -1.88
CA ALA A 126 10.48 -16.27 -2.49
C ALA A 126 9.68 -15.45 -1.48
N GLN A 127 9.74 -14.13 -1.57
CA GLN A 127 8.82 -13.26 -0.84
C GLN A 127 7.99 -12.43 -1.81
N ASP A 128 6.67 -12.54 -1.69
CA ASP A 128 5.70 -11.79 -2.48
C ASP A 128 5.11 -10.67 -1.62
N LEU A 129 5.29 -9.42 -2.05
CA LEU A 129 4.63 -8.24 -1.47
C LEU A 129 3.36 -7.96 -2.27
N ALA A 130 2.25 -7.70 -1.58
CA ALA A 130 1.04 -7.18 -2.21
C ALA A 130 0.58 -5.89 -1.55
N VAL A 131 -0.07 -5.04 -2.36
CA VAL A 131 -0.59 -3.74 -1.96
C VAL A 131 -2.08 -3.68 -2.27
N PHE A 132 -2.85 -3.20 -1.31
CA PHE A 132 -4.30 -3.04 -1.41
C PHE A 132 -4.71 -1.61 -1.07
N LEU A 133 -5.71 -1.11 -1.79
CA LEU A 133 -6.44 0.10 -1.43
C LEU A 133 -7.87 -0.29 -1.06
N SER A 134 -8.26 -0.01 0.18
CA SER A 134 -9.59 -0.32 0.69
C SER A 134 -10.41 0.96 0.85
N VAL A 135 -11.61 0.95 0.27
CA VAL A 135 -12.55 2.08 0.34
C VAL A 135 -13.88 1.62 0.92
N PRO A 136 -14.68 2.52 1.52
CA PRO A 136 -15.99 2.17 2.05
C PRO A 136 -16.86 1.49 1.00
N GLN A 137 -17.59 0.44 1.38
CA GLN A 137 -18.49 -0.27 0.46
C GLN A 137 -19.60 0.66 -0.06
N SER A 138 -20.00 1.66 0.72
CA SER A 138 -20.93 2.74 0.36
C SER A 138 -20.42 3.61 -0.80
N PHE A 139 -19.11 3.72 -0.99
CA PHE A 139 -18.49 4.48 -2.07
C PHE A 139 -18.56 3.73 -3.41
N VAL A 140 -18.41 2.40 -3.38
CA VAL A 140 -18.39 1.56 -4.58
C VAL A 140 -19.79 1.48 -5.21
N GLY A 141 -19.89 1.73 -6.52
CA GLY A 141 -21.16 1.72 -7.23
C GLY A 141 -21.86 3.09 -7.29
N THR A 142 -21.37 4.09 -6.54
CA THR A 142 -21.80 5.49 -6.70
C THR A 142 -21.28 6.08 -8.02
N GLU A 143 -21.85 7.21 -8.46
CA GLU A 143 -21.35 7.92 -9.64
C GLU A 143 -19.86 8.29 -9.49
N THR A 144 -19.50 8.88 -8.34
CA THR A 144 -18.12 9.24 -7.98
C THR A 144 -17.21 8.01 -7.93
N GLY A 145 -17.61 6.96 -7.20
CA GLY A 145 -16.81 5.72 -7.09
C GLY A 145 -16.58 5.07 -8.45
N ASN A 146 -17.62 4.95 -9.28
CA ASN A 146 -17.52 4.36 -10.62
C ASN A 146 -16.63 5.17 -11.57
N ALA A 147 -16.57 6.49 -11.39
CA ALA A 147 -15.69 7.37 -12.15
C ALA A 147 -14.25 7.41 -11.61
N THR A 148 -14.00 6.83 -10.44
CA THR A 148 -12.70 6.92 -9.76
C THR A 148 -11.68 5.95 -10.37
N ARG A 149 -10.55 6.52 -10.77
CA ARG A 149 -9.39 5.83 -11.32
C ARG A 149 -8.19 6.06 -10.43
N VAL A 150 -7.42 5.01 -10.16
CA VAL A 150 -6.25 5.04 -9.30
C VAL A 150 -5.05 4.46 -10.02
N CYS A 151 -3.95 5.21 -10.08
CA CYS A 151 -2.65 4.66 -10.43
C CYS A 151 -1.83 4.48 -9.16
N GLY A 152 -1.20 3.32 -9.01
CA GLY A 152 -0.34 2.99 -7.89
C GLY A 152 1.11 2.84 -8.33
N TYR A 153 2.00 3.27 -7.45
CA TYR A 153 3.44 3.24 -7.61
C TYR A 153 4.06 2.73 -6.31
N THR A 154 5.04 1.84 -6.40
CA THR A 154 5.68 1.24 -5.23
C THR A 154 7.18 1.31 -5.38
N MET A 155 7.83 2.08 -4.53
CA MET A 155 9.28 2.21 -4.48
C MET A 155 9.90 1.02 -3.72
N PRO A 156 11.20 0.75 -3.89
CA PRO A 156 11.89 -0.25 -3.08
C PRO A 156 11.75 0.00 -1.57
N GLY A 157 11.75 -1.06 -0.78
CA GLY A 157 11.76 -0.96 0.69
C GLY A 157 12.99 -0.22 1.19
N GLN A 158 12.80 0.66 2.17
CA GLN A 158 13.84 1.48 2.78
C GLN A 158 14.33 0.85 4.08
N ASN A 159 15.62 0.96 4.36
CA ASN A 159 16.23 0.59 5.65
C ASN A 159 15.93 1.63 6.74
N ALA A 160 14.67 2.01 6.84
CA ALA A 160 14.13 2.93 7.82
C ALA A 160 12.76 2.41 8.27
N THR A 161 12.43 2.62 9.53
CA THR A 161 11.11 2.34 10.07
C THR A 161 10.32 3.64 10.02
N SER A 162 9.15 3.65 9.39
CA SER A 162 8.20 4.73 9.61
C SER A 162 7.87 4.79 11.10
N VAL A 163 7.72 6.00 11.63
CA VAL A 163 7.37 6.17 13.04
C VAL A 163 5.98 5.55 13.26
N GLY A 164 5.90 4.50 14.07
CA GLY A 164 4.62 3.90 14.46
C GLY A 164 3.72 4.96 15.10
N ASP A 165 2.47 5.02 14.65
CA ASP A 165 1.45 6.07 14.91
C ASP A 165 1.56 7.36 14.07
N ALA A 166 2.46 7.42 13.07
CA ALA A 166 2.46 8.55 12.13
C ALA A 166 1.16 8.61 11.33
N SER A 167 0.64 9.81 11.17
CA SER A 167 -0.43 10.09 10.19
C SER A 167 0.04 9.67 8.80
N SER A 168 -0.88 9.40 7.87
CA SER A 168 -0.48 9.10 6.48
C SER A 168 0.35 10.22 5.85
N GLU A 169 0.09 11.48 6.21
CA GLU A 169 0.82 12.66 5.74
C GLU A 169 2.28 12.68 6.22
N ASP A 170 2.54 12.21 7.44
CA ASP A 170 3.88 12.17 8.04
C ASP A 170 4.56 10.80 7.90
N SER A 171 3.87 9.80 7.35
CA SER A 171 4.32 8.40 7.33
C SER A 171 5.67 8.21 6.64
N CYS A 172 6.00 9.07 5.67
CA CYS A 172 7.26 9.05 4.93
C CYS A 172 8.36 9.93 5.53
N SER A 173 8.07 10.69 6.59
CA SER A 173 9.07 11.53 7.26
C SER A 173 10.17 10.67 7.86
N GLY A 174 11.44 10.97 7.52
CA GLY A 174 12.59 10.17 7.93
C GLY A 174 12.80 8.86 7.14
N VAL A 175 11.85 8.49 6.27
CA VAL A 175 11.97 7.37 5.33
C VAL A 175 12.43 7.87 3.96
N LEU A 176 11.85 8.98 3.51
CA LEU A 176 12.24 9.70 2.30
C LEU A 176 12.77 11.10 2.67
N SER A 177 13.61 11.66 1.81
CA SER A 177 14.00 13.06 1.93
C SER A 177 12.81 13.99 1.65
N GLU A 178 12.81 15.18 2.25
CA GLU A 178 11.77 16.19 2.00
C GLU A 178 11.69 16.56 0.51
N GLU A 179 12.84 16.72 -0.17
CA GLU A 179 12.88 16.96 -1.62
C GLU A 179 12.22 15.83 -2.43
N CYS A 180 12.40 14.57 -2.01
CA CYS A 180 11.78 13.42 -2.67
C CYS A 180 10.26 13.40 -2.45
N ILE A 181 9.80 13.71 -1.24
CA ILE A 181 8.37 13.81 -0.90
C ILE A 181 7.71 14.90 -1.74
N GLU A 182 8.29 16.11 -1.78
CA GLU A 182 7.76 17.22 -2.56
C GLU A 182 7.67 16.90 -4.06
N GLU A 183 8.67 16.22 -4.62
CA GLU A 183 8.67 15.86 -6.03
C GLU A 183 7.65 14.75 -6.33
N ALA A 184 7.57 13.73 -5.48
CA ALA A 184 6.58 12.67 -5.60
C ALA A 184 5.15 13.23 -5.59
N LEU A 185 4.85 14.22 -4.75
CA LEU A 185 3.52 14.86 -4.68
C LEU A 185 3.14 15.66 -5.93
N LYS A 186 4.07 15.91 -6.86
CA LYS A 186 3.80 16.55 -8.18
C LYS A 186 3.43 15.54 -9.27
N THR A 187 3.36 14.25 -8.96
CA THR A 187 3.09 13.19 -9.94
C THR A 187 1.81 13.48 -10.74
N PRO A 188 1.85 13.39 -12.08
CA PRO A 188 0.67 13.62 -12.92
C PRO A 188 -0.49 12.68 -12.58
N MET A 189 -1.70 13.20 -12.72
CA MET A 189 -2.94 12.45 -12.50
C MET A 189 -3.12 11.33 -13.55
N PRO A 190 -3.84 10.24 -13.19
CA PRO A 190 -4.17 9.20 -14.16
C PRO A 190 -4.92 9.84 -15.34
N PRO A 191 -4.62 9.45 -16.59
CA PRO A 191 -5.40 9.93 -17.72
C PRO A 191 -6.80 9.31 -17.72
N SER A 192 -7.77 10.04 -18.29
CA SER A 192 -9.14 9.55 -18.50
C SER A 192 -9.17 8.30 -19.40
N ASP A 193 -8.25 8.26 -20.36
CA ASP A 193 -7.99 7.20 -21.32
C ASP A 193 -6.48 6.97 -21.46
N GLY A 194 -6.01 5.76 -21.09
CA GLY A 194 -4.63 5.36 -21.30
C GLY A 194 -3.96 4.71 -20.09
N SER A 195 -2.65 4.51 -20.22
CA SER A 195 -1.80 3.95 -19.17
C SER A 195 -1.52 4.97 -18.08
N CYS A 196 -1.23 4.50 -16.87
CA CYS A 196 -0.74 5.37 -15.81
C CYS A 196 0.52 6.14 -16.25
N PRO A 197 0.71 7.41 -15.84
CA PRO A 197 1.90 8.18 -16.18
C PRO A 197 3.18 7.55 -15.63
N GLU A 198 4.32 7.74 -16.30
CA GLU A 198 5.62 7.39 -15.70
C GLU A 198 5.88 8.25 -14.47
N LEU A 199 6.50 7.62 -13.46
CA LEU A 199 6.94 8.32 -12.27
C LEU A 199 8.33 8.85 -12.55
N ASP A 200 8.43 10.16 -12.73
CA ASP A 200 9.71 10.85 -12.86
C ASP A 200 9.99 11.59 -11.56
N LEU A 201 10.94 11.06 -10.78
CA LEU A 201 11.40 11.66 -9.53
C LEU A 201 12.75 12.38 -9.72
N GLY A 202 13.31 12.37 -10.93
CA GLY A 202 14.66 12.83 -11.23
C GLY A 202 15.71 12.30 -10.25
N ASP A 203 16.73 13.13 -9.99
CA ASP A 203 17.79 12.85 -9.01
C ASP A 203 17.38 13.23 -7.57
N LYS A 204 16.09 13.52 -7.32
CA LYS A 204 15.59 14.01 -6.02
C LYS A 204 15.32 12.90 -5.02
N CYS A 205 15.09 11.70 -5.54
CA CYS A 205 14.87 10.51 -4.76
C CYS A 205 16.07 9.58 -4.94
N ASP A 206 16.74 9.21 -3.85
CA ASP A 206 17.84 8.22 -3.86
C ASP A 206 17.32 6.77 -3.99
N VAL A 207 16.12 6.63 -4.55
CA VAL A 207 15.43 5.36 -4.77
C VAL A 207 15.19 5.21 -6.26
N SER A 208 15.52 4.03 -6.80
CA SER A 208 15.21 3.75 -8.20
C SER A 208 13.71 3.89 -8.43
N THR A 209 13.33 4.34 -9.64
CA THR A 209 11.93 4.44 -10.03
C THR A 209 11.25 3.09 -9.79
N GLY A 210 10.27 3.11 -8.89
CA GLY A 210 9.58 1.92 -8.41
C GLY A 210 8.73 1.23 -9.48
N PHE A 211 8.03 0.18 -9.08
CA PHE A 211 7.04 -0.49 -9.93
C PHE A 211 5.78 0.36 -10.06
N ARG A 212 5.08 0.26 -11.20
CA ARG A 212 3.86 1.02 -11.50
C ARG A 212 2.73 0.13 -12.01
N THR A 213 1.49 0.48 -11.68
CA THR A 213 0.30 -0.04 -12.36
C THR A 213 0.34 0.32 -13.84
N SER A 214 0.20 -0.65 -14.75
CA SER A 214 0.19 -0.35 -16.18
C SER A 214 -1.04 0.48 -16.57
N ASN A 215 -2.22 0.05 -16.13
CA ASN A 215 -3.50 0.72 -16.33
C ASN A 215 -4.10 1.14 -14.99
N PRO A 216 -4.87 2.24 -14.92
CA PRO A 216 -5.52 2.65 -13.68
C PRO A 216 -6.50 1.59 -13.17
N VAL A 217 -6.45 1.32 -11.87
CA VAL A 217 -7.47 0.50 -11.17
C VAL A 217 -8.73 1.33 -11.04
N GLN A 218 -9.88 0.76 -11.45
CA GLN A 218 -11.18 1.43 -11.35
C GLN A 218 -11.89 0.98 -10.08
N LEU A 219 -12.40 1.94 -9.29
CA LEU A 219 -13.08 1.63 -8.02
C LEU A 219 -14.57 1.34 -8.20
N ASN A 220 -14.89 0.43 -9.12
CA ASN A 220 -16.26 0.11 -9.52
C ASN A 220 -16.65 -1.36 -9.19
N PRO A 221 -17.95 -1.71 -9.18
CA PRO A 221 -18.42 -3.05 -8.81
C PRO A 221 -18.03 -4.18 -9.78
N SER A 222 -17.49 -3.87 -10.95
CA SER A 222 -17.11 -4.85 -11.98
C SER A 222 -15.65 -5.28 -11.85
N VAL A 223 -14.90 -4.74 -10.90
CA VAL A 223 -13.53 -5.17 -10.62
C VAL A 223 -13.53 -6.22 -9.52
N CYS A 224 -12.71 -7.25 -9.67
CA CYS A 224 -12.48 -8.25 -8.62
C CYS A 224 -11.89 -7.60 -7.37
N VAL A 225 -12.59 -7.76 -6.24
CA VAL A 225 -12.25 -7.17 -4.94
C VAL A 225 -12.44 -8.18 -3.82
N LEU A 226 -11.90 -7.85 -2.65
CA LEU A 226 -12.17 -8.58 -1.41
C LEU A 226 -13.10 -7.75 -0.52
N ASP A 227 -14.16 -8.37 -0.01
CA ASP A 227 -15.05 -7.74 0.98
C ASP A 227 -14.45 -7.80 2.41
N ASN A 228 -13.37 -8.57 2.60
CA ASN A 228 -12.61 -8.66 3.84
C ASN A 228 -11.13 -8.95 3.53
N LEU A 229 -10.24 -8.18 4.14
CA LEU A 229 -8.80 -8.32 4.03
C LEU A 229 -8.24 -8.92 5.35
N PRO A 230 -8.03 -10.25 5.42
CA PRO A 230 -7.78 -10.95 6.68
C PRO A 230 -6.49 -10.51 7.38
N HIS A 231 -6.44 -10.48 8.71
CA HIS A 231 -5.22 -10.10 9.47
C HIS A 231 -4.73 -8.65 9.28
N THR A 232 -5.52 -7.79 8.63
CA THR A 232 -5.25 -6.34 8.53
C THR A 232 -6.09 -5.57 9.55
N ASP A 233 -5.85 -4.26 9.66
CA ASP A 233 -6.65 -3.36 10.51
C ASP A 233 -7.77 -2.66 9.72
N VAL A 234 -8.07 -3.13 8.50
CA VAL A 234 -9.17 -2.61 7.69
C VAL A 234 -10.51 -2.98 8.35
N PRO A 235 -11.39 -2.01 8.63
CA PRO A 235 -12.69 -2.28 9.23
C PRO A 235 -13.63 -3.09 8.32
N ASN A 236 -14.65 -3.70 8.93
CA ASN A 236 -15.77 -4.27 8.18
C ASN A 236 -16.51 -3.18 7.40
N GLY A 237 -17.13 -3.55 6.28
CA GLY A 237 -17.85 -2.60 5.42
C GLY A 237 -16.95 -1.87 4.42
N TYR A 238 -15.73 -2.36 4.22
CA TYR A 238 -14.79 -1.88 3.20
C TYR A 238 -14.63 -2.90 2.08
N ARG A 239 -14.26 -2.41 0.90
CA ARG A 239 -13.87 -3.24 -0.26
C ARG A 239 -12.41 -2.97 -0.61
N SER A 240 -11.61 -4.02 -0.64
CA SER A 240 -10.18 -3.96 -0.91
C SER A 240 -9.89 -4.29 -2.38
N PHE A 241 -9.35 -3.29 -3.07
CA PHE A 241 -8.89 -3.38 -4.45
C PHE A 241 -7.41 -3.77 -4.47
N ALA A 242 -7.07 -4.73 -5.33
CA ALA A 242 -5.70 -5.12 -5.63
C ALA A 242 -5.30 -4.64 -7.04
N GLY A 243 -4.19 -5.14 -7.58
CA GLY A 243 -3.69 -4.75 -8.89
C GLY A 243 -2.79 -3.52 -8.87
N PHE A 244 -2.49 -3.01 -7.67
CA PHE A 244 -1.38 -2.11 -7.41
C PHE A 244 -0.04 -2.86 -7.45
N PRO A 245 1.10 -2.18 -7.62
CA PRO A 245 2.38 -2.84 -7.83
C PRO A 245 2.82 -3.57 -6.56
N GLY A 246 2.50 -4.84 -6.50
CA GLY A 246 3.07 -5.83 -5.61
C GLY A 246 3.77 -6.88 -6.46
N TRP A 247 4.88 -7.43 -5.97
CA TRP A 247 5.61 -8.45 -6.71
C TRP A 247 6.38 -9.38 -5.79
N ARG A 248 6.89 -10.45 -6.40
CA ARG A 248 8.03 -11.19 -5.88
C ARG A 248 9.24 -10.28 -5.77
N ILE A 249 9.66 -9.98 -4.56
CA ILE A 249 10.83 -9.13 -4.33
C ILE A 249 12.08 -10.02 -4.47
N MET A 250 13.04 -9.57 -5.27
CA MET A 250 14.29 -10.28 -5.54
C MET A 250 15.50 -9.44 -5.09
N PRO A 251 16.63 -10.08 -4.71
CA PRO A 251 16.78 -11.54 -4.49
C PRO A 251 16.07 -12.00 -3.19
N PRO A 252 15.62 -13.26 -3.09
CA PRO A 252 15.04 -13.80 -1.87
C PRO A 252 16.14 -14.38 -0.95
N ASP A 253 15.78 -15.09 0.11
CA ASP A 253 16.75 -15.84 0.93
C ASP A 253 17.42 -16.95 0.09
N GLU A 254 18.74 -17.12 0.22
CA GLU A 254 19.50 -18.04 -0.61
C GLU A 254 19.24 -19.50 -0.24
N GLU A 255 19.02 -19.78 1.05
CA GLU A 255 18.72 -21.11 1.59
C GLU A 255 17.31 -21.21 2.19
N GLU A 256 16.71 -22.42 2.18
CA GLU A 256 15.36 -22.69 2.71
C GLU A 256 15.23 -22.41 4.22
N ASN A 257 16.35 -22.43 4.95
CA ASN A 257 16.45 -22.23 6.40
C ASN A 257 16.99 -20.85 6.81
N GLU A 258 17.31 -19.97 5.85
CA GLU A 258 17.76 -18.59 6.11
C GLU A 258 16.61 -17.61 6.08
N PHE A 259 16.56 -16.64 7.00
CA PHE A 259 15.44 -15.70 7.11
C PHE A 259 15.90 -14.25 7.10
N ASP A 260 17.13 -13.96 6.68
CA ASP A 260 17.70 -12.62 6.75
C ASP A 260 16.94 -11.63 5.85
N VAL A 261 16.59 -12.05 4.64
CA VAL A 261 15.83 -11.24 3.68
C VAL A 261 14.37 -11.13 4.11
N TYR A 262 13.77 -12.22 4.62
CA TYR A 262 12.44 -12.18 5.21
C TYR A 262 12.38 -11.19 6.39
N ASP A 263 13.25 -11.35 7.39
CA ASP A 263 13.29 -10.53 8.59
C ASP A 263 13.52 -9.05 8.23
N LEU A 264 14.34 -8.78 7.22
CA LEU A 264 14.54 -7.44 6.67
C LEU A 264 13.24 -6.88 6.06
N ARG A 265 12.55 -7.62 5.19
CA ARG A 265 11.36 -7.14 4.45
C ARG A 265 10.12 -6.93 5.32
N VAL A 266 10.01 -7.68 6.41
CA VAL A 266 8.97 -7.44 7.43
C VAL A 266 9.16 -6.06 8.07
N GLN A 267 10.40 -5.61 8.19
CA GLN A 267 10.76 -4.37 8.90
C GLN A 267 10.98 -3.17 7.97
N GLN A 268 11.31 -3.41 6.70
CA GLN A 268 11.51 -2.34 5.71
C GLN A 268 10.21 -1.60 5.41
N THR A 269 10.27 -0.28 5.54
CA THR A 269 9.16 0.57 5.14
C THR A 269 9.13 0.70 3.63
N VAL A 270 7.97 0.45 3.02
CA VAL A 270 7.77 0.54 1.57
C VAL A 270 7.07 1.85 1.24
N PRO A 271 7.72 2.78 0.53
CA PRO A 271 7.06 3.97 0.01
C PRO A 271 6.14 3.62 -1.16
N MET A 272 4.92 4.10 -1.09
CA MET A 272 3.89 3.90 -2.09
C MET A 272 3.21 5.21 -2.41
N LEU A 273 2.99 5.46 -3.70
CA LEU A 273 2.29 6.63 -4.19
C LEU A 273 1.02 6.21 -4.93
N PHE A 274 -0.07 6.93 -4.70
CA PHE A 274 -1.33 6.75 -5.40
C PHE A 274 -1.78 8.08 -5.99
N THR A 275 -2.03 8.11 -7.29
CA THR A 275 -2.73 9.24 -7.94
C THR A 275 -4.17 8.84 -8.20
N VAL A 276 -5.09 9.63 -7.65
CA VAL A 276 -6.53 9.37 -7.68
C VAL A 276 -7.21 10.48 -8.47
N GLN A 277 -7.96 10.11 -9.49
CA GLN A 277 -8.84 11.02 -10.23
C GLN A 277 -10.28 10.53 -10.12
N SER A 278 -11.18 11.42 -9.70
CA SER A 278 -12.61 11.14 -9.60
C SER A 278 -13.42 12.35 -10.06
N GLY A 279 -13.94 12.30 -11.29
CA GLY A 279 -14.58 13.48 -11.90
C GLY A 279 -13.62 14.67 -11.96
N SER A 280 -13.94 15.75 -11.24
CA SER A 280 -13.08 16.93 -11.10
C SER A 280 -12.11 16.87 -9.93
N GLN A 281 -12.22 15.87 -9.04
CA GLN A 281 -11.35 15.73 -7.88
C GLN A 281 -10.08 14.99 -8.25
N GLN A 282 -8.96 15.47 -7.70
CA GLN A 282 -7.63 14.96 -7.94
C GLN A 282 -6.87 14.95 -6.61
N LYS A 283 -6.24 13.82 -6.29
CA LYS A 283 -5.46 13.69 -5.06
C LYS A 283 -4.25 12.79 -5.27
N VAL A 284 -3.12 13.19 -4.70
CA VAL A 284 -1.92 12.36 -4.61
C VAL A 284 -1.79 11.93 -3.15
N TYR A 285 -1.61 10.64 -2.93
CA TYR A 285 -1.24 10.09 -1.64
C TYR A 285 0.16 9.54 -1.73
N LEU A 286 1.02 9.91 -0.78
CA LEU A 286 2.31 9.28 -0.57
C LEU A 286 2.28 8.68 0.83
N VAL A 287 2.46 7.36 0.92
CA VAL A 287 2.43 6.63 2.19
C VAL A 287 3.63 5.71 2.31
N CYS A 288 4.20 5.63 3.50
CA CYS A 288 5.34 4.76 3.78
C CYS A 288 4.92 3.77 4.87
N LEU A 289 4.86 2.50 4.50
CA LEU A 289 4.30 1.45 5.36
C LEU A 289 5.14 0.16 5.27
N ALA A 290 5.52 -0.38 6.43
CA ALA A 290 6.13 -1.70 6.54
C ALA A 290 5.03 -2.77 6.82
N PRO A 291 5.16 -4.00 6.29
CA PRO A 291 4.30 -5.10 6.68
C PRO A 291 4.81 -5.72 8.00
N ASN A 292 4.77 -4.95 9.09
CA ASN A 292 5.42 -5.30 10.37
C ASN A 292 4.49 -5.98 11.40
N LYS A 293 3.19 -6.12 11.10
CA LYS A 293 2.24 -6.86 11.93
C LYS A 293 2.31 -8.34 11.57
N VAL A 294 2.95 -9.13 12.42
CA VAL A 294 3.10 -10.57 12.20
C VAL A 294 1.76 -11.29 12.41
N VAL A 295 1.39 -12.15 11.47
CA VAL A 295 0.18 -12.96 11.54
C VAL A 295 0.41 -14.14 12.48
N ASP A 296 -0.56 -14.42 13.36
CA ASP A 296 -0.50 -15.55 14.30
C ASP A 296 -0.04 -16.85 13.62
N GLY A 297 0.99 -17.48 14.19
CA GLY A 297 1.60 -18.70 13.68
C GLY A 297 2.70 -18.48 12.63
N SER A 298 2.93 -17.24 12.21
CA SER A 298 4.07 -16.88 11.35
C SER A 298 5.34 -16.67 12.17
N ARG A 299 6.48 -16.61 11.48
CA ARG A 299 7.77 -16.30 12.11
C ARG A 299 7.84 -14.81 12.45
N GLU A 300 8.21 -14.53 13.69
CA GLU A 300 8.64 -13.21 14.15
C GLU A 300 10.05 -12.89 13.64
N PRO A 301 10.30 -11.69 13.08
CA PRO A 301 11.64 -11.28 12.66
C PRO A 301 12.60 -11.27 13.86
N GLN A 302 13.81 -11.77 13.67
CA GLN A 302 14.84 -11.85 14.72
C GLN A 302 16.07 -10.98 14.41
N ALA A 303 16.28 -10.61 13.14
CA ALA A 303 17.36 -9.73 12.74
C ALA A 303 17.18 -8.31 13.29
N GLU A 304 18.28 -7.69 13.74
CA GLU A 304 18.31 -6.29 14.16
C GLU A 304 17.99 -5.35 12.98
N PHE A 305 17.23 -4.28 13.25
CA PHE A 305 16.85 -3.29 12.24
C PHE A 305 16.98 -1.85 12.79
N PRO A 306 17.47 -0.88 11.97
CA PRO A 306 18.05 -1.08 10.65
C PRO A 306 19.35 -1.91 10.75
N PRO A 307 19.66 -2.74 9.73
CA PRO A 307 20.87 -3.55 9.76
C PRO A 307 22.10 -2.65 9.89
N SER A 308 23.01 -2.98 10.82
CA SER A 308 24.25 -2.22 11.05
C SER A 308 25.15 -2.17 9.81
N ASP A 309 25.01 -3.16 8.93
CA ASP A 309 25.60 -3.17 7.59
C ASP A 309 24.50 -2.84 6.57
N ALA A 310 24.25 -1.55 6.33
CA ALA A 310 23.36 -1.04 5.29
C ALA A 310 23.93 -1.24 3.87
N GLY A 311 24.49 -2.41 3.60
CA GLY A 311 24.82 -2.88 2.26
C GLY A 311 23.54 -3.34 1.59
N VAL A 312 22.85 -2.40 0.94
CA VAL A 312 21.93 -2.60 -0.18
C VAL A 312 21.89 -4.07 -0.66
N VAL A 313 20.80 -4.80 -0.37
CA VAL A 313 20.51 -6.18 -0.87
C VAL A 313 20.21 -6.17 -2.39
N TRP A 314 20.94 -5.32 -3.11
CA TRP A 314 20.93 -5.11 -4.56
C TRP A 314 22.36 -4.97 -5.09
N ARG A 315 23.34 -5.63 -4.47
CA ARG A 315 24.63 -5.88 -5.10
C ARG A 315 24.77 -7.37 -5.37
N GLY A 316 24.56 -7.71 -6.65
CA GLY A 316 24.97 -8.99 -7.17
C GLY A 316 26.43 -9.28 -6.78
N SER A 317 26.68 -10.53 -6.43
CA SER A 317 28.00 -11.13 -6.18
C SER A 317 28.82 -10.49 -5.06
N GLY A 318 28.73 -11.11 -3.88
CA GLY A 318 29.86 -11.39 -2.97
C GLY A 318 30.62 -10.20 -2.39
N LEU A 319 30.47 -9.99 -1.08
CA LEU A 319 31.54 -9.89 -0.09
C LEU A 319 30.96 -9.36 1.23
N ALA A 320 31.38 -9.99 2.32
CA ALA A 320 31.23 -9.49 3.68
C ALA A 320 31.80 -8.06 3.83
N PHE A 321 31.38 -7.31 4.85
CA PHE A 321 32.24 -6.66 5.85
C PHE A 321 31.59 -5.41 6.49
N ALA A 322 31.39 -5.52 7.81
CA ALA A 322 31.60 -4.57 8.89
C ALA A 322 31.64 -3.07 8.57
N ALA A 323 30.63 -2.34 9.07
CA ALA A 323 30.70 -0.90 9.30
C ALA A 323 30.79 -0.55 10.80
N THR A 324 31.72 0.36 11.11
CA THR A 324 32.04 0.88 12.44
C THR A 324 31.12 2.07 12.76
N PHE A 325 30.40 2.03 13.88
CA PHE A 325 29.58 3.15 14.33
C PHE A 325 30.44 4.32 14.85
N MET A 326 30.25 5.51 14.28
CA MET A 326 30.60 6.78 14.90
C MET A 326 29.31 7.59 15.09
N ALA A 327 28.64 7.39 16.24
CA ALA A 327 27.58 8.27 16.69
C ALA A 327 28.16 9.28 17.71
N ALA A 328 28.28 10.51 17.22
CA ALA A 328 28.38 11.80 17.89
C ALA A 328 28.58 11.86 19.42
N ALA A 329 29.76 12.36 19.81
CA ALA A 329 29.92 13.16 21.02
C ALA A 329 29.40 14.58 20.77
N MET A 330 28.36 15.02 21.49
CA MET A 330 28.16 16.41 21.90
C MET A 330 26.89 16.54 22.77
N GLN A 331 27.00 16.32 24.08
CA GLN A 331 26.09 17.01 25.04
C GLN A 331 26.59 16.97 26.49
N PHE A 332 27.82 17.37 26.79
CA PHE A 332 28.19 17.76 28.17
C PHE A 332 29.38 18.71 28.13
N CYS A 333 29.11 20.02 28.18
CA CYS A 333 29.93 21.04 28.85
C CYS A 333 29.42 22.45 28.47
N GLN A 334 28.27 22.83 29.01
CA GLN A 334 27.99 24.24 29.30
C GLN A 334 27.37 24.34 30.69
N GLN A 335 28.19 24.13 31.73
CA GLN A 335 27.94 24.80 33.00
C GLN A 335 29.19 24.75 33.89
N GLY A 336 29.60 25.95 34.32
CA GLY A 336 30.45 26.13 35.49
C GLY A 336 31.93 26.22 35.18
N THR A 337 32.43 27.44 35.04
CA THR A 337 33.36 28.03 36.02
C THR A 337 33.77 29.42 35.55
N TYR A 338 32.96 30.42 35.90
CA TYR A 338 33.47 31.73 36.26
C TYR A 338 33.11 31.94 37.73
N ASP A 339 34.04 32.53 38.47
CA ASP A 339 33.95 32.97 39.86
C ASP A 339 34.05 31.91 40.97
N ARG A 340 35.29 31.70 41.48
CA ARG A 340 35.66 32.25 42.79
C ARG A 340 37.13 32.06 43.14
N VAL A 341 37.79 33.20 43.21
CA VAL A 341 38.86 33.56 44.14
C VAL A 341 38.62 32.94 45.53
N ARG A 342 39.63 32.26 46.09
CA ARG A 342 40.23 32.53 47.43
C ARG A 342 41.03 31.34 47.98
N ALA A 343 42.24 31.67 48.44
CA ALA A 343 43.09 30.98 49.44
C ALA A 343 43.83 29.70 48.99
N ALA A 344 45.09 29.43 49.37
CA ALA A 344 46.13 30.18 50.08
C ALA A 344 47.41 29.32 50.05
N THR A 345 48.56 29.95 49.74
CA THR A 345 49.92 29.73 50.32
C THR A 345 50.26 28.40 51.03
N LYS A 346 51.30 27.67 50.57
CA LYS A 346 52.72 27.77 51.03
C LYS A 346 53.62 26.66 50.41
N PRO A 347 54.97 26.85 50.37
CA PRO A 347 55.92 26.02 49.63
C PRO A 347 56.80 25.11 50.52
N LEU A 348 57.45 24.10 49.91
CA LEU A 348 58.61 23.36 50.45
C LEU A 348 59.63 23.19 49.31
N ARG A 349 60.81 23.84 49.39
CA ARG A 349 62.15 23.24 49.70
C ARG A 349 62.45 21.99 48.86
N GLY A 350 63.54 21.84 48.11
CA GLY A 350 64.84 22.52 48.05
C GLY A 350 65.92 21.46 47.78
N GLN A 351 67.07 21.89 47.24
CA GLN A 351 68.40 21.24 47.13
C GLN A 351 68.93 21.11 45.69
N PRO A 352 70.26 21.16 45.48
CA PRO A 352 71.28 22.06 46.03
C PRO A 352 71.77 23.08 44.98
#